data_AF-A9I9K8-F1
#
_entry.id   AF-A9I9K8-F1
#
_cell.length_a   1.000
_cell.length_b   1.000
_cell.length_c   1.000
_cell.angle_alpha   90.00
_cell.angle_beta   90.00
_cell.angle_gamma   90.00
#
_symmetry.space_group_name_H-M   'P 1'
#
loop_
_entity.id
_entity.type
_entity.pdbx_description
1 polymer ?
#
loop_
_entity_poly.entity_id
_entity_poly.type
_entity_poly.pdbx_seq_one_letter_code
_entity_poly.pdbx_strand_id
1 'polypeptide(L)'
;MQTLPDTPILREKLATIIATTCRCEREPLLEDQEFSAVITQFDSLAILEILLEIETEFGLTTDEMLPTHHDVGAQEFTSVFPKNLSALIVYMHEVVERRSASPRAGEPTTAPGASGVARGAAQRDNDAEQAE
;
A
#
# COMPACT_ATOMS: atom_id res chain seq x y z
N MET A 1 2.76 4.95 14.45
CA MET A 1 3.34 3.89 13.59
C MET A 1 2.86 2.57 14.15
N GLN A 2 1.87 1.97 13.51
CA GLN A 2 1.34 0.68 13.97
C GLN A 2 2.33 -0.39 13.50
N THR A 3 2.95 -1.06 14.45
CA THR A 3 3.98 -2.07 14.20
C THR A 3 3.31 -3.43 14.28
N LEU A 4 3.60 -4.32 13.34
CA LEU A 4 3.11 -5.70 13.42
C LEU A 4 3.66 -6.35 14.70
N PRO A 5 2.87 -7.20 15.38
CA PRO A 5 3.34 -7.93 16.54
C PRO A 5 4.46 -8.93 16.15
N ASP A 6 5.15 -9.48 17.15
CA ASP A 6 6.14 -10.53 16.93
C ASP A 6 5.58 -11.68 16.09
N THR A 7 6.43 -12.24 15.21
CA THR A 7 6.09 -13.30 14.25
C THR A 7 5.22 -14.44 14.81
N PRO A 8 5.49 -15.05 16.00
CA PRO A 8 4.62 -16.10 16.52
C PRO A 8 3.21 -15.59 16.86
N ILE A 9 3.10 -14.38 17.41
CA ILE A 9 1.81 -13.76 17.74
C ILE A 9 1.06 -13.38 16.46
N LEU A 10 1.78 -12.83 15.47
CA LEU A 10 1.22 -12.50 14.16
C LEU A 10 0.67 -13.76 13.47
N ARG A 11 1.42 -14.87 13.49
CA ARG A 11 1.01 -16.15 12.91
C ARG A 11 -0.30 -16.65 13.53
N GLU A 12 -0.39 -16.63 14.85
CA GLU A 12 -1.59 -17.08 15.58
C GLU A 12 -2.82 -16.22 15.28
N LYS A 13 -2.62 -14.89 15.17
CA LYS A 13 -3.69 -13.95 14.81
C LYS A 13 -4.17 -14.18 13.37
N LEU A 14 -3.25 -14.30 12.42
CA LEU A 14 -3.60 -14.53 11.02
C LEU A 14 -4.29 -15.88 10.81
N ALA A 15 -3.82 -16.94 11.47
CA ALA A 15 -4.49 -18.24 11.44
C ALA A 15 -5.92 -18.14 11.99
N THR A 16 -6.12 -17.36 13.05
CA THR A 16 -7.44 -17.13 13.66
C THR A 16 -8.36 -16.34 12.73
N ILE A 17 -7.86 -15.29 12.10
CA ILE A 17 -8.60 -14.49 11.11
C ILE A 17 -9.06 -15.41 9.98
N ILE A 18 -8.13 -16.10 9.32
CA ILE A 18 -8.43 -16.96 8.16
C ILE A 18 -9.40 -18.08 8.55
N ALA A 19 -9.18 -18.76 9.69
CA ALA A 19 -10.06 -19.81 10.17
C ALA A 19 -11.50 -19.31 10.43
N THR A 20 -11.64 -18.10 10.96
CA THR A 20 -12.95 -17.51 11.28
C THR A 20 -13.66 -17.03 10.02
N THR A 21 -12.95 -16.30 9.16
CA THR A 21 -13.50 -15.75 7.90
C THR A 21 -13.90 -16.87 6.96
N CYS A 22 -13.02 -17.84 6.74
CA CYS A 22 -13.24 -18.92 5.78
C CYS A 22 -13.91 -20.17 6.38
N ARG A 23 -14.22 -20.15 7.68
CA ARG A 23 -14.83 -21.27 8.42
C ARG A 23 -14.07 -22.59 8.24
N CYS A 24 -12.74 -22.54 8.33
CA CYS A 24 -11.87 -23.71 8.18
C CYS A 24 -11.13 -24.02 9.49
N GLU A 25 -10.43 -25.15 9.51
CA GLU A 25 -9.64 -25.55 10.68
C GLU A 25 -8.38 -24.69 10.81
N ARG A 26 -8.11 -24.24 12.04
CA ARG A 26 -6.95 -23.39 12.34
C ARG A 26 -5.63 -24.16 12.37
N GLU A 27 -5.65 -25.40 12.84
CA GLU A 27 -4.44 -26.20 13.08
C GLU A 27 -3.62 -26.44 11.79
N PRO A 28 -4.24 -26.84 10.65
CA PRO A 28 -3.54 -26.97 9.37
C PRO A 28 -2.90 -25.66 8.89
N LEU A 29 -3.51 -24.50 9.18
CA LEU A 29 -2.94 -23.19 8.83
C LEU A 29 -1.66 -22.94 9.63
N LEU A 30 -1.68 -23.25 10.93
CA LEU A 30 -0.52 -23.08 11.81
C LEU A 30 0.65 -24.00 11.42
N GLU A 31 0.36 -25.15 10.83
CA GLU A 31 1.34 -26.06 10.22
C GLU A 31 1.89 -25.58 8.87
N ASP A 32 1.47 -24.41 8.40
CA ASP A 32 1.89 -23.81 7.12
C ASP A 32 1.39 -24.52 5.87
N GLN A 33 0.29 -25.27 5.98
CA GLN A 33 -0.35 -25.87 4.81
C GLN A 33 -0.87 -24.79 3.85
N GLU A 34 -0.95 -25.14 2.56
CA GLU A 34 -1.45 -24.23 1.54
C GLU A 34 -2.93 -23.88 1.78
N PHE A 35 -3.28 -22.60 1.64
CA PHE A 35 -4.64 -22.11 1.84
C PHE A 35 -5.65 -22.82 0.96
N SER A 36 -5.31 -23.13 -0.30
CA SER A 36 -6.17 -23.88 -1.22
C SER A 36 -6.43 -25.33 -0.81
N ALA A 37 -5.59 -25.91 0.07
CA ALA A 37 -5.79 -27.25 0.60
C ALA A 37 -6.67 -27.25 1.86
N VAL A 38 -6.62 -26.17 2.64
CA VAL A 38 -7.34 -26.04 3.92
C VAL A 38 -8.72 -25.38 3.75
N ILE A 39 -8.83 -24.45 2.80
CA ILE A 39 -10.03 -23.63 2.56
C ILE A 39 -10.79 -24.20 1.37
N THR A 40 -12.03 -24.64 1.59
CA THR A 40 -12.86 -25.28 0.55
C THR A 40 -13.20 -24.34 -0.62
N GLN A 41 -13.37 -23.05 -0.36
CA GLN A 41 -13.69 -22.03 -1.36
C GLN A 41 -12.65 -20.91 -1.26
N PHE A 42 -11.46 -21.18 -1.81
CA PHE A 42 -10.39 -20.20 -1.85
C PHE A 42 -10.45 -19.38 -3.15
N ASP A 43 -11.36 -18.42 -3.17
CA ASP A 43 -11.63 -17.55 -4.32
C ASP A 43 -11.40 -16.06 -3.98
N SER A 44 -11.62 -15.20 -4.97
CA SER A 44 -11.45 -13.75 -4.88
C SER A 44 -12.23 -13.12 -3.72
N LEU A 45 -13.45 -13.60 -3.44
CA LEU A 45 -14.27 -13.04 -2.37
C LEU A 45 -13.69 -13.39 -1.00
N ALA A 46 -13.33 -14.66 -0.80
CA ALA A 46 -12.70 -15.12 0.44
C ALA A 46 -11.40 -14.35 0.74
N ILE A 47 -10.58 -14.11 -0.28
CA ILE A 47 -9.35 -13.33 -0.13
C ILE A 47 -9.65 -11.87 0.25
N LEU A 48 -10.66 -11.25 -0.37
CA LEU A 48 -11.04 -9.88 -0.04
C LEU A 48 -11.52 -9.78 1.41
N GLU A 49 -12.32 -10.73 1.88
CA GLU A 49 -12.79 -10.78 3.27
C GLU A 49 -11.63 -10.95 4.25
N ILE A 50 -10.65 -11.81 3.94
CA ILE A 50 -9.42 -11.96 4.75
C ILE A 50 -8.68 -10.62 4.84
N LEU A 51 -8.50 -9.91 3.72
CA LEU A 51 -7.81 -8.62 3.69
C LEU A 51 -8.53 -7.56 4.53
N LEU A 52 -9.87 -7.52 4.48
CA LEU A 52 -10.68 -6.58 5.28
C LEU A 52 -10.58 -6.84 6.79
N GLU A 53 -10.51 -8.11 7.20
CA GLU A 53 -10.31 -8.47 8.60
C GLU A 53 -8.88 -8.15 9.06
N ILE A 54 -7.88 -8.36 8.19
CA ILE A 54 -6.49 -7.94 8.46
C ILE A 54 -6.40 -6.40 8.59
N GLU A 55 -7.12 -5.65 7.75
CA GLU A 55 -7.21 -4.19 7.86
C GLU A 55 -7.79 -3.77 9.21
N THR A 56 -8.86 -4.43 9.63
CA THR A 56 -9.53 -4.15 10.92
C THR A 56 -8.61 -4.46 12.10
N GLU A 57 -7.86 -5.57 12.06
CA GLU A 57 -7.00 -6.00 13.15
C GLU A 57 -5.69 -5.20 13.24
N PHE A 58 -5.06 -4.88 12.10
CA PHE A 58 -3.70 -4.36 12.05
C PHE A 58 -3.57 -2.92 11.52
N GLY A 59 -4.64 -2.33 10.97
CA GLY A 59 -4.62 -0.96 10.44
C GLY A 59 -3.79 -0.80 9.16
N LEU A 60 -3.67 -1.88 8.37
CA LEU A 60 -3.14 -1.89 7.01
C LEU A 60 -4.31 -1.80 6.05
N THR A 61 -4.37 -0.77 5.20
CA THR A 61 -5.52 -0.66 4.30
C THR A 61 -5.48 -1.75 3.24
N THR A 62 -6.66 -2.22 2.82
CA THR A 62 -6.78 -3.23 1.76
C THR A 62 -6.08 -2.78 0.48
N ASP A 63 -6.11 -1.48 0.15
CA ASP A 63 -5.41 -0.89 -0.99
C ASP A 63 -3.88 -1.06 -0.91
N GLU A 64 -3.28 -0.85 0.27
CA GLU A 64 -1.85 -1.07 0.51
C GLU A 64 -1.45 -2.55 0.39
N MET A 65 -2.38 -3.45 0.67
CA MET A 65 -2.24 -4.90 0.58
C MET A 65 -2.60 -5.46 -0.79
N LEU A 66 -3.16 -4.67 -1.70
CA LEU A 66 -3.36 -5.09 -3.09
C LEU A 66 -2.06 -4.90 -3.89
N PRO A 67 -1.77 -5.80 -4.86
CA PRO A 67 -0.59 -5.65 -5.70
C PRO A 67 -0.70 -4.38 -6.56
N THR A 68 0.35 -3.54 -6.52
CA THR A 68 0.43 -2.26 -7.25
C THR A 68 0.86 -2.41 -8.71
N HIS A 69 1.16 -3.63 -9.18
CA HIS A 69 1.62 -3.86 -10.56
C HIS A 69 0.44 -3.81 -11.54
N HIS A 70 0.26 -2.65 -12.17
CA HIS A 70 -0.70 -2.45 -13.25
C HIS A 70 -0.45 -3.31 -14.51
N ASP A 71 0.72 -3.96 -14.64
CA ASP A 71 1.02 -4.92 -15.72
C ASP A 71 0.27 -6.27 -15.57
N VAL A 72 -0.30 -6.51 -14.39
CA VAL A 72 -1.12 -7.67 -14.06
C VAL A 72 -2.58 -7.34 -14.43
N GLY A 73 -2.81 -6.95 -15.70
CA GLY A 73 -4.13 -6.50 -16.15
C GLY A 73 -5.21 -7.53 -15.83
N ALA A 74 -6.26 -7.16 -15.08
CA ALA A 74 -7.39 -8.01 -14.65
C ALA A 74 -7.02 -9.46 -14.23
N GLN A 75 -5.76 -9.74 -13.88
CA GLN A 75 -5.35 -11.04 -13.43
C GLN A 75 -5.89 -11.18 -12.01
N GLU A 76 -6.64 -12.25 -11.79
CA GLU A 76 -7.34 -12.50 -10.53
C GLU A 76 -6.32 -12.39 -9.40
N PHE A 77 -6.53 -11.44 -8.48
CA PHE A 77 -5.65 -11.18 -7.35
C PHE A 77 -5.44 -12.42 -6.47
N THR A 78 -6.28 -13.44 -6.63
CA THR A 78 -6.10 -14.82 -6.14
C THR A 78 -4.74 -15.44 -6.54
N SER A 79 -4.22 -15.11 -7.72
CA SER A 79 -2.98 -15.68 -8.27
C SER A 79 -1.71 -15.11 -7.64
N VAL A 80 -1.83 -13.92 -7.04
CA VAL A 80 -0.73 -13.17 -6.42
C VAL A 80 -0.85 -13.12 -4.91
N PHE A 81 -1.97 -13.54 -4.35
CA PHE A 81 -2.14 -13.66 -2.91
C PHE A 81 -1.21 -14.75 -2.34
N PRO A 82 -0.64 -14.55 -1.13
CA PRO A 82 0.23 -15.52 -0.49
C PRO A 82 -0.42 -16.91 -0.36
N LYS A 83 0.35 -17.97 -0.57
CA LYS A 83 -0.18 -19.35 -0.58
C LYS A 83 -0.35 -19.97 0.81
N ASN A 84 0.35 -19.45 1.81
CA ASN A 84 0.35 -19.96 3.19
C ASN A 84 0.67 -18.85 4.20
N LEU A 85 0.61 -19.16 5.51
CA LEU A 85 0.83 -18.18 6.57
C LEU A 85 2.24 -17.59 6.55
N SER A 86 3.28 -18.40 6.30
CA SER A 86 4.65 -17.87 6.22
C SER A 86 4.79 -16.81 5.12
N ALA A 87 4.26 -17.09 3.92
CA ALA A 87 4.29 -16.13 2.82
C ALA A 87 3.44 -14.89 3.13
N LEU A 88 2.30 -15.04 3.81
CA LEU A 88 1.45 -13.92 4.20
C LEU A 88 2.14 -13.01 5.23
N ILE A 89 2.85 -13.59 6.21
CA ILE A 89 3.61 -12.83 7.20
C ILE A 89 4.70 -12.00 6.51
N VAL A 90 5.48 -12.62 5.60
CA VAL A 90 6.51 -11.91 4.82
C VAL A 90 5.87 -10.76 4.04
N TYR A 91 4.77 -11.04 3.35
CA TYR A 91 4.04 -10.03 2.60
C TYR A 91 3.57 -8.85 3.46
N MET A 92 3.03 -9.12 4.65
CA MET A 92 2.60 -8.05 5.56
C MET A 92 3.76 -7.18 6.04
N HIS A 93 4.94 -7.77 6.29
CA HIS A 93 6.14 -7.00 6.61
C HIS A 93 6.57 -6.13 5.42
N GLU A 94 6.56 -6.66 4.20
CA GLU A 94 6.85 -5.88 2.98
C GLU A 94 5.88 -4.71 2.80
N VAL A 95 4.57 -4.92 3.05
CA VAL A 95 3.55 -3.85 2.99
C VAL A 95 3.87 -2.73 4.00
N VAL A 96 4.24 -3.08 5.24
CA VAL A 96 4.62 -2.10 6.28
C VAL A 96 5.90 -1.35 5.91
N GLU A 97 6.88 -2.04 5.32
CA GLU A 97 8.11 -1.43 4.83
C GLU A 97 7.81 -0.45 3.68
N ARG A 98 6.98 -0.83 2.70
CA ARG A 98 6.54 0.05 1.61
C ARG A 98 5.83 1.30 2.15
N ARG A 99 4.94 1.14 3.13
CA ARG A 99 4.25 2.25 3.79
C ARG A 99 5.22 3.23 4.44
N SER A 100 6.29 2.71 5.03
CA SER A 100 7.32 3.53 5.68
C SER A 100 8.26 4.21 4.68
N ALA A 101 8.50 3.56 3.53
CA ALA A 101 9.34 4.06 2.44
C ALA A 101 8.61 5.02 1.48
N SER A 102 7.28 5.04 1.48
CA SER A 102 6.48 5.94 0.65
C SER A 102 6.37 7.31 1.34
N PRO A 103 7.14 8.34 0.92
CA PRO A 103 6.85 9.69 1.39
C PRO A 103 5.43 10.01 0.94
N ARG A 104 4.60 10.51 1.87
CA ARG A 104 3.28 11.05 1.53
C ARG A 104 3.43 11.92 0.28
N ALA A 105 2.86 11.47 -0.84
CA ALA A 105 2.69 12.29 -2.03
C ALA A 105 1.73 13.42 -1.64
N GLY A 106 2.27 14.46 -1.05
CA GLY A 106 1.50 15.48 -0.33
C GLY A 106 2.32 16.50 0.44
N GLU A 107 3.64 16.59 0.23
CA GLU A 107 4.37 17.82 0.54
C GLU A 107 4.48 18.65 -0.74
N PRO A 108 3.81 19.82 -0.84
CA PRO A 108 4.13 20.77 -1.88
C PRO A 108 5.58 21.20 -1.65
N THR A 109 6.46 20.83 -2.59
CA THR A 109 7.81 21.37 -2.62
C THR A 109 7.69 22.90 -2.71
N THR A 110 7.83 23.57 -1.58
CA THR A 110 7.93 25.02 -1.53
C THR A 110 9.33 25.32 -2.00
N ALA A 111 9.48 25.56 -3.30
CA ALA A 111 10.69 26.14 -3.84
C ALA A 111 10.88 27.54 -3.23
N PRO A 112 11.95 27.84 -2.48
CA PRO A 112 12.32 29.21 -2.19
C PRO A 112 13.17 29.70 -3.37
N GLY A 113 12.50 30.13 -4.43
CA GLY A 113 13.11 30.73 -5.60
C GLY A 113 12.62 32.17 -5.76
N ALA A 114 13.12 33.06 -4.93
CA ALA A 114 12.87 34.48 -5.01
C ALA A 114 13.19 35.02 -6.41
N SER A 115 12.18 35.53 -7.10
CA SER A 115 12.38 36.43 -8.23
C SER A 115 11.51 37.66 -7.99
N GLY A 116 12.07 38.56 -7.18
CA GLY A 116 11.61 39.93 -7.10
C GLY A 116 11.98 40.64 -8.39
N VAL A 117 10.98 41.04 -9.18
CA VAL A 117 11.11 42.19 -10.07
C VAL A 117 9.97 43.14 -9.74
N ALA A 118 10.39 44.26 -9.19
CA ALA A 118 9.57 45.36 -8.72
C ALA A 118 8.79 46.01 -9.86
N ARG A 119 7.58 46.46 -9.51
CA ARG A 119 6.83 47.50 -10.22
C ARG A 119 7.67 48.79 -10.25
N GLY A 120 7.81 49.39 -11.42
CA GLY A 120 8.36 50.73 -11.61
C GLY A 120 7.84 51.35 -12.90
N ALA A 121 6.94 52.32 -12.76
CA ALA A 121 6.40 53.15 -13.82
C ALA A 121 7.44 54.16 -14.33
N ALA A 122 7.34 54.58 -15.60
CA ALA A 122 7.35 55.98 -16.07
C ALA A 122 7.88 56.12 -17.51
N GLN A 123 6.97 56.53 -18.40
CA GLN A 123 7.08 57.65 -19.34
C GLN A 123 8.49 58.21 -19.59
N ARG A 124 8.95 58.21 -20.86
CA ARG A 124 9.69 59.33 -21.45
C ARG A 124 9.35 59.53 -22.93
N ASP A 125 8.76 60.69 -23.16
CA ASP A 125 8.68 61.48 -24.38
C ASP A 125 9.98 61.58 -25.20
N ASN A 126 9.79 61.72 -26.52
CA ASN A 126 10.44 62.67 -27.46
C ASN A 126 11.92 63.03 -27.24
N ASP A 127 12.79 62.77 -28.22
CA ASP A 127 13.26 63.76 -29.21
C ASP A 127 14.31 63.11 -30.15
N ALA A 128 14.68 63.84 -31.19
CA ALA A 128 15.32 63.44 -32.42
C ALA A 128 16.85 63.20 -32.34
N GLU A 129 17.40 62.83 -33.50
CA GLU A 129 18.60 63.46 -34.09
C GLU A 129 19.88 62.56 -34.26
N GLN A 130 20.15 62.31 -35.56
CA GLN A 130 21.39 61.98 -36.32
C GLN A 130 21.98 60.56 -36.43
N ALA A 131 22.63 60.42 -37.60
CA ALA A 131 23.61 59.45 -38.11
C ALA A 131 22.98 58.46 -39.11
N GLU A 132 23.31 58.42 -40.41
CA GLU A 132 24.38 58.99 -41.26
C GLU A 132 23.90 59.02 -42.72
#